data_AF-A0A832QA33-F1
#
_entry.id   AF-A0A832QA33-F1
#
_cell.length_a   1.000
_cell.length_b   1.000
_cell.length_c   1.000
_cell.angle_alpha   90.00
_cell.angle_beta   90.00
_cell.angle_gamma   90.00
#
_symmetry.space_group_name_H-M   'P 1'
#
loop_
_entity.id
_entity.type
_entity.pdbx_description
1 polymer ?
#
loop_
_entity_poly.entity_id
_entity_poly.type
_entity_poly.pdbx_seq_one_letter_code
_entity_poly.pdbx_strand_id
1 'polypeptide(L)'
;WTYPVGEISFEKRKLLEITEECLYKGLEMVFPDNYTGDIANAIQTYAESNGFSVVRELVGHGIGKRMHEDPPIPNYGNPKTGIKLKAGMTIAIEPMINAGSKEIMLLDDNWTIVTRDGKPSAHFEHTVLISENGYEILTKESETSGK
;
A
#
# COMPACT_ATOMS: atom_id res chain seq x y z
N TRP A 1 -6.45 -3.43 -6.11
CA TRP A 1 -6.28 -2.67 -7.37
C TRP A 1 -7.48 -1.77 -7.58
N THR A 2 -7.26 -0.53 -8.04
CA THR A 2 -8.33 0.44 -8.31
C THR A 2 -8.42 0.68 -9.82
N TYR A 3 -9.63 0.57 -10.40
CA TYR A 3 -9.84 0.71 -11.84
C TYR A 3 -10.77 1.89 -12.17
N PRO A 4 -10.50 2.63 -13.26
CA PRO A 4 -11.44 3.61 -13.78
C PRO A 4 -12.64 2.90 -14.44
N VAL A 5 -13.84 3.47 -14.26
CA VAL A 5 -15.05 3.03 -14.97
C VAL A 5 -15.52 4.17 -15.86
N GLY A 6 -15.34 4.02 -17.18
CA GLY A 6 -15.61 5.07 -18.16
C GLY A 6 -14.58 6.20 -18.12
N GLU A 7 -15.00 7.41 -18.49
CA GLU A 7 -14.16 8.60 -18.43
C GLU A 7 -14.13 9.16 -17.00
N ILE A 8 -12.92 9.42 -16.48
CA ILE A 8 -12.69 9.98 -15.15
C ILE A 8 -11.99 11.35 -15.25
N SER A 9 -12.16 12.18 -14.22
CA SER A 9 -11.50 13.48 -14.15
C SER A 9 -9.98 13.34 -14.04
N PHE A 10 -9.26 14.42 -14.35
CA PHE A 10 -7.81 14.47 -14.22
C PHE A 10 -7.34 14.19 -12.79
N GLU A 11 -8.05 14.70 -11.78
CA GLU A 11 -7.72 14.52 -10.36
C GLU A 11 -7.86 13.05 -9.94
N LYS A 12 -8.92 12.36 -10.40
CA LYS A 12 -9.10 10.94 -10.15
C LYS A 12 -8.02 10.11 -10.85
N ARG A 13 -7.66 10.47 -12.08
CA ARG A 13 -6.57 9.79 -12.81
C ARG A 13 -5.26 9.93 -12.05
N LYS A 14 -4.92 11.15 -11.63
CA LYS A 14 -3.72 11.42 -10.83
C LYS A 14 -3.74 10.65 -9.51
N LEU A 15 -4.89 10.57 -8.82
CA LEU A 15 -5.00 9.78 -7.59
C LEU A 15 -4.67 8.31 -7.83
N LEU A 16 -5.22 7.70 -8.88
CA LEU A 16 -4.94 6.31 -9.24
C LEU A 16 -3.45 6.08 -9.53
N GLU A 17 -2.87 6.92 -10.40
CA GLU A 17 -1.44 6.87 -10.77
C GLU A 17 -0.54 6.99 -9.54
N ILE A 18 -0.74 8.01 -8.70
CA ILE A 18 0.10 8.22 -7.51
C ILE A 18 -0.06 7.11 -6.49
N THR A 19 -1.25 6.52 -6.34
CA THR A 19 -1.47 5.42 -5.39
C THR A 19 -0.74 4.15 -5.84
N GLU A 20 -0.75 3.86 -7.14
CA GLU A 20 0.01 2.75 -7.71
C GLU A 20 1.52 2.99 -7.58
N GLU A 21 2.00 4.19 -7.89
CA GLU A 21 3.40 4.56 -7.71
C GLU A 21 3.83 4.49 -6.24
N CYS A 22 2.96 4.84 -5.28
CA CYS A 22 3.22 4.64 -3.86
C CYS A 22 3.48 3.17 -3.53
N LEU A 23 2.70 2.23 -4.10
CA LEU A 23 2.92 0.80 -3.88
C LEU A 23 4.32 0.41 -4.34
N TYR A 24 4.72 0.82 -5.55
CA TYR A 24 6.05 0.51 -6.07
C TYR A 24 7.19 1.20 -5.30
N LYS A 25 6.98 2.43 -4.80
CA LYS A 25 7.92 3.10 -3.89
C LYS A 25 8.10 2.37 -2.57
N GLY A 26 7.01 1.82 -2.02
CA GLY A 26 7.08 0.93 -0.86
C GLY A 26 7.84 -0.37 -1.18
N LEU A 27 7.57 -0.97 -2.34
CA LEU A 27 8.23 -2.19 -2.81
C LEU A 27 9.74 -2.02 -3.02
N GLU A 28 10.21 -0.86 -3.48
CA GLU A 28 11.64 -0.52 -3.58
C GLU A 28 12.39 -0.66 -2.25
N MET A 29 11.68 -0.53 -1.12
CA MET A 29 12.24 -0.66 0.22
C MET A 29 12.18 -2.10 0.77
N VAL A 30 11.63 -3.05 0.04
CA VAL A 30 11.55 -4.46 0.47
C VAL A 30 12.88 -5.14 0.20
N PHE A 31 13.71 -5.16 1.22
CA PHE A 31 15.01 -5.82 1.19
C PHE A 31 15.31 -6.39 2.58
N PRO A 32 16.04 -7.51 2.70
CA PRO A 32 16.54 -7.95 3.99
C PRO A 32 17.24 -6.81 4.74
N ASP A 33 17.06 -6.76 6.05
CA ASP A 33 17.63 -5.75 6.93
C ASP A 33 17.06 -4.32 6.87
N ASN A 34 16.21 -4.00 5.89
CA ASN A 34 15.33 -2.84 5.99
C ASN A 34 14.25 -3.08 7.06
N TYR A 35 13.47 -2.04 7.36
CA TYR A 35 12.42 -2.08 8.37
C TYR A 35 11.05 -1.77 7.76
N THR A 36 9.98 -2.22 8.41
CA THR A 36 8.61 -1.86 7.99
C THR A 36 8.40 -0.34 7.90
N GLY A 37 9.07 0.44 8.74
CA GLY A 37 9.05 1.90 8.69
C GLY A 37 9.76 2.51 7.47
N ASP A 38 10.68 1.79 6.83
CA ASP A 38 11.30 2.25 5.57
C ASP A 38 10.29 2.19 4.42
N ILE A 39 9.51 1.10 4.32
CA ILE A 39 8.37 0.98 3.39
C ILE A 39 7.37 2.12 3.64
N ALA A 40 6.99 2.28 4.92
CA ALA A 40 6.02 3.28 5.34
C ALA A 40 6.46 4.71 5.00
N ASN A 41 7.73 5.04 5.23
CA ASN A 41 8.27 6.36 4.94
C ASN A 41 8.34 6.65 3.43
N ALA A 42 8.70 5.66 2.62
CA ALA A 42 8.73 5.81 1.16
C ALA A 42 7.33 6.11 0.59
N ILE A 43 6.32 5.36 1.04
CA ILE A 43 4.91 5.57 0.65
C ILE A 43 4.45 6.97 1.06
N GLN A 44 4.62 7.33 2.33
CA GLN A 44 4.15 8.61 2.85
C GLN A 44 4.82 9.81 2.15
N THR A 45 6.14 9.77 2.00
CA THR A 45 6.88 10.86 1.36
C THR A 45 6.41 11.07 -0.07
N TYR A 46 6.18 9.98 -0.81
CA TYR A 46 5.72 10.05 -2.19
C TYR A 46 4.29 10.61 -2.30
N ALA A 47 3.36 10.09 -1.49
CA ALA A 47 1.97 10.56 -1.49
C ALA A 47 1.86 12.04 -1.10
N GLU A 48 2.50 12.43 0.01
CA GLU A 48 2.41 13.79 0.56
C GLU A 48 3.10 14.81 -0.35
N SER A 49 4.23 14.47 -0.99
CA SER A 49 4.89 15.35 -1.96
C SER A 49 4.05 15.60 -3.23
N ASN A 50 3.09 14.72 -3.52
CA ASN A 50 2.16 14.85 -4.65
C ASN A 50 0.82 15.52 -4.29
N GLY A 51 0.66 15.96 -3.03
CA GLY A 51 -0.53 16.64 -2.53
C GLY A 51 -1.65 15.72 -2.08
N PHE A 52 -1.35 14.45 -1.82
CA PHE A 52 -2.28 13.46 -1.28
C PHE A 52 -2.00 13.17 0.19
N SER A 53 -2.91 12.45 0.86
CA SER A 53 -2.71 12.00 2.23
C SER A 53 -2.84 10.49 2.37
N VAL A 54 -2.27 9.94 3.44
CA VAL A 54 -2.23 8.49 3.68
C VAL A 54 -3.13 8.12 4.85
N VAL A 55 -3.99 7.11 4.65
CA VAL A 55 -4.78 6.49 5.72
C VAL A 55 -3.85 5.88 6.77
N ARG A 56 -4.16 6.05 8.06
CA ARG A 56 -3.25 5.65 9.15
C ARG A 56 -3.76 4.50 10.00
N GLU A 57 -5.06 4.25 9.94
CA GLU A 57 -5.76 3.26 10.73
C GLU A 57 -5.76 1.87 10.05
N LEU A 58 -5.51 1.83 8.75
CA LEU A 58 -5.42 0.62 7.93
C LEU A 58 -4.01 0.48 7.38
N VAL A 59 -3.48 -0.73 7.46
CA VAL A 59 -2.10 -1.07 7.15
C VAL A 59 -2.04 -2.42 6.49
N GLY A 60 -0.96 -2.68 5.74
CA GLY A 60 -0.65 -4.02 5.28
C GLY A 60 -0.26 -4.94 6.43
N HIS A 61 0.02 -6.20 6.09
CA HIS A 61 0.18 -7.25 7.09
C HIS A 61 1.13 -8.35 6.62
N GLY A 62 1.63 -9.15 7.57
CA GLY A 62 2.17 -10.46 7.24
C GLY A 62 1.07 -11.36 6.71
N ILE A 63 1.40 -12.24 5.77
CA ILE A 63 0.45 -13.18 5.17
C ILE A 63 1.13 -14.53 4.94
N GLY A 64 0.39 -15.60 5.20
CA GLY A 64 0.92 -16.95 5.05
C GLY A 64 -0.12 -18.00 5.43
N LYS A 65 0.01 -18.57 6.64
CA LYS A 65 -0.96 -19.57 7.13
C LYS A 65 -2.28 -18.93 7.54
N ARG A 66 -2.26 -17.67 7.95
CA ARG A 66 -3.43 -16.85 8.25
C ARG A 66 -3.51 -15.71 7.24
N MET A 67 -4.74 -15.24 7.03
CA MET A 67 -5.03 -14.10 6.15
C MET A 67 -4.29 -12.85 6.62
N HIS A 68 -4.41 -12.51 7.90
CA HIS A 68 -3.65 -11.44 8.55
C HIS A 68 -2.78 -12.01 9.67
N GLU A 69 -1.49 -11.69 9.67
CA GLU A 69 -0.55 -11.99 10.75
C GLU A 69 0.53 -10.90 10.87
N ASP A 70 1.36 -10.99 11.89
CA ASP A 70 2.49 -10.08 12.06
C ASP A 70 3.52 -10.23 10.91
N PRO A 71 4.25 -9.16 10.57
CA PRO A 71 4.17 -7.82 11.16
C PRO A 71 3.13 -6.93 10.46
N PRO A 72 2.58 -5.92 11.15
CA PRO A 72 1.89 -4.84 10.45
C PRO A 72 2.87 -4.10 9.52
N ILE A 73 2.38 -3.68 8.36
CA ILE A 73 3.12 -2.94 7.34
C ILE A 73 2.45 -1.57 7.15
N PRO A 74 2.81 -0.55 7.96
CA PRO A 74 2.22 0.77 7.84
C PRO A 74 2.53 1.44 6.52
N ASN A 75 1.61 2.31 6.09
CA ASN A 75 1.79 3.17 4.92
C ASN A 75 2.37 4.56 5.28
N TYR A 76 2.62 4.80 6.57
CA TYR A 76 3.15 6.05 7.11
C TYR A 76 4.12 5.79 8.26
N GLY A 77 5.15 6.63 8.40
CA GLY A 77 6.13 6.45 9.46
C GLY A 77 7.50 7.03 9.16
N ASN A 78 8.42 6.72 10.07
CA ASN A 78 9.81 7.15 10.01
C ASN A 78 10.70 5.99 9.52
N PRO A 79 11.76 6.28 8.76
CA PRO A 79 12.68 5.25 8.30
C PRO A 79 13.37 4.57 9.48
N LYS A 80 13.80 3.32 9.30
CA LYS A 80 14.49 2.48 10.30
C LYS A 80 13.72 2.27 11.60
N THR A 81 12.40 2.24 11.53
CA THR A 81 11.51 1.94 12.66
C THR A 81 10.63 0.72 12.39
N GLY A 82 10.11 0.09 13.44
CA GLY A 82 9.27 -1.09 13.30
C GLY A 82 10.07 -2.39 13.21
N ILE A 83 9.52 -3.38 12.51
CA ILE A 83 10.10 -4.72 12.44
C ILE A 83 11.13 -4.80 11.32
N LYS A 84 12.28 -5.41 11.60
CA LYS A 84 13.31 -5.69 10.60
C LYS A 84 12.80 -6.78 9.64
N LEU A 85 12.85 -6.49 8.35
CA LEU A 85 12.53 -7.41 7.27
C LEU A 85 13.60 -8.50 7.17
N LYS A 86 13.16 -9.74 6.93
CA LYS A 86 14.04 -10.91 6.80
C LYS A 86 13.61 -11.74 5.60
N ALA A 87 14.59 -12.37 4.95
CA ALA A 87 14.33 -13.36 3.91
C ALA A 87 13.40 -14.47 4.44
N GLY A 88 12.47 -14.91 3.60
CA GLY A 88 11.43 -15.88 3.91
C GLY A 88 10.14 -15.29 4.49
N MET A 89 10.12 -14.01 4.87
CA MET A 89 8.87 -13.33 5.22
C MET A 89 8.00 -13.14 3.99
N THR A 90 6.68 -13.25 4.16
CA THR A 90 5.71 -12.87 3.14
C THR A 90 4.81 -11.79 3.72
N ILE A 91 4.69 -10.67 2.99
CA ILE A 91 4.00 -9.46 3.46
C ILE A 91 3.12 -8.88 2.35
N ALA A 92 1.99 -8.30 2.74
CA ALA A 92 1.13 -7.47 1.91
C ALA A 92 1.52 -6.00 2.10
N ILE A 93 1.76 -5.31 1.00
CA ILE A 93 1.97 -3.86 0.96
C ILE A 93 0.77 -3.27 0.21
N GLU A 94 0.03 -2.42 0.88
CA GLU A 94 -1.29 -1.98 0.44
C GLU A 94 -1.57 -0.50 0.78
N PRO A 95 -0.95 0.45 0.06
CA PRO A 95 -1.20 1.86 0.28
C PRO A 95 -2.66 2.22 -0.02
N MET A 96 -3.25 2.96 0.92
CA MET A 96 -4.56 3.59 0.81
C MET A 96 -4.37 5.11 0.87
N ILE A 97 -4.57 5.76 -0.27
CA ILE A 97 -4.22 7.17 -0.48
C ILE A 97 -5.49 7.98 -0.74
N ASN A 98 -5.64 9.09 -0.02
CA ASN A 98 -6.80 9.97 -0.11
C ASN A 98 -6.47 11.24 -0.91
N ALA A 99 -7.40 11.69 -1.75
CA ALA A 99 -7.36 13.02 -2.41
C ALA A 99 -7.59 14.20 -1.44
N GLY A 100 -7.93 13.89 -0.19
CA GLY A 100 -8.35 14.83 0.82
C GLY A 100 -7.57 14.67 2.12
N SER A 101 -8.32 14.79 3.22
CA SER A 101 -7.83 14.55 4.57
C SER A 101 -7.50 13.06 4.79
N LYS A 102 -6.60 12.76 5.72
CA LYS A 102 -6.18 11.38 6.04
C LYS A 102 -7.25 10.63 6.85
N GLU A 103 -8.14 11.38 7.49
CA GLU A 103 -9.12 10.89 8.43
C GLU A 103 -10.19 10.04 7.73
N ILE A 104 -10.48 8.88 8.31
CA ILE A 104 -11.51 7.95 7.85
C ILE A 104 -12.68 7.85 8.85
N MET A 105 -13.76 7.20 8.43
CA MET A 105 -14.90 6.85 9.25
C MET A 105 -15.39 5.44 8.87
N LEU A 106 -15.74 4.63 9.86
CA LEU A 106 -16.46 3.37 9.68
C LEU A 106 -17.97 3.66 9.67
N LEU A 107 -18.69 3.17 8.67
CA LEU A 107 -20.15 3.30 8.58
C LEU A 107 -20.88 2.31 9.48
N ASP A 108 -22.18 2.51 9.63
CA ASP A 108 -23.06 1.72 10.53
C ASP A 108 -23.16 0.23 10.14
N ASP A 109 -22.74 -0.13 8.92
CA ASP A 109 -22.65 -1.52 8.48
C ASP A 109 -21.46 -2.27 9.11
N ASN A 110 -20.60 -1.58 9.86
CA ASN A 110 -19.38 -2.10 10.51
C ASN A 110 -18.33 -2.65 9.55
N TRP A 111 -18.40 -2.29 8.26
CA TRP A 111 -17.45 -2.75 7.24
C TRP A 111 -16.95 -1.63 6.34
N THR A 112 -17.86 -0.77 5.88
CA THR A 112 -17.53 0.25 4.90
C THR A 112 -16.75 1.36 5.55
N ILE A 113 -15.55 1.60 5.04
CA ILE A 113 -14.69 2.70 5.45
C ILE A 113 -14.72 3.78 4.38
N VAL A 114 -15.02 5.01 4.80
CA VAL A 114 -15.06 6.19 3.93
C VAL A 114 -14.10 7.26 4.43
N THR A 115 -13.67 8.14 3.53
CA THR A 115 -12.96 9.37 3.93
C THR A 115 -13.92 10.29 4.68
N ARG A 116 -13.42 10.94 5.74
CA ARG A 116 -14.26 11.81 6.57
C ARG A 116 -14.71 13.07 5.84
N ASP A 117 -13.96 13.52 4.84
CA ASP A 117 -14.28 14.69 4.02
C ASP A 117 -15.04 14.34 2.73
N GLY A 118 -15.36 13.06 2.51
CA GLY A 118 -16.10 12.58 1.34
C GLY A 118 -15.32 12.63 0.03
N LYS A 119 -14.03 12.96 0.04
CA LYS A 119 -13.19 12.96 -1.17
C LYS A 119 -12.76 11.54 -1.55
N PRO A 120 -12.45 11.28 -2.85
CA PRO A 120 -12.04 9.96 -3.29
C PRO A 120 -10.77 9.43 -2.58
N SER A 121 -10.72 8.10 -2.44
CA SER A 121 -9.55 7.32 -2.01
C SER A 121 -9.27 6.24 -3.05
N ALA A 122 -8.02 5.80 -3.15
CA ALA A 122 -7.61 4.69 -4.00
C ALA A 122 -6.68 3.73 -3.24
N HIS A 123 -6.67 2.48 -3.69
CA HIS A 123 -5.88 1.41 -3.08
C HIS A 123 -5.33 0.43 -4.13
N PHE A 124 -4.09 0.02 -3.94
CA PHE A 124 -3.41 -1.04 -4.69
C PHE A 124 -2.69 -1.95 -3.71
N GLU A 125 -2.48 -3.21 -4.09
CA GLU A 125 -1.87 -4.19 -3.20
C GLU A 125 -1.03 -5.20 -3.98
N HIS A 126 0.10 -5.54 -3.39
CA HIS A 126 0.81 -6.77 -3.72
C HIS A 126 1.20 -7.54 -2.47
N THR A 127 1.09 -8.87 -2.56
CA THR A 127 1.76 -9.79 -1.65
C THR A 127 3.13 -10.13 -2.22
N VAL A 128 4.16 -10.02 -1.39
CA VAL A 128 5.55 -10.29 -1.77
C VAL A 128 6.23 -11.26 -0.83
N LEU A 129 7.07 -12.14 -1.39
CA LEU A 129 8.02 -12.96 -0.67
C LEU A 129 9.36 -12.22 -0.61
N ILE A 130 9.88 -11.98 0.59
CA ILE A 130 11.22 -11.39 0.77
C ILE A 130 12.26 -12.48 0.51
N SER A 131 13.16 -12.26 -0.45
CA SER A 131 14.28 -13.15 -0.76
C SER A 131 15.57 -12.66 -0.11
N GLU A 132 16.67 -13.40 -0.25
CA GLU A 132 17.98 -12.96 0.26
C GLU A 132 18.51 -11.69 -0.41
N ASN A 133 18.02 -11.36 -1.62
CA ASN A 133 18.54 -10.27 -2.44
C ASN A 133 17.43 -9.29 -2.90
N GLY A 134 16.29 -9.24 -2.22
CA GLY A 134 15.17 -8.38 -2.57
C GLY A 134 13.83 -9.04 -2.28
N TYR A 135 12.95 -9.09 -3.28
CA TYR A 135 11.62 -9.67 -3.15
C TYR A 135 11.11 -10.27 -4.46
N GLU A 136 10.10 -11.13 -4.35
CA GLU A 136 9.31 -11.66 -5.46
C GLU A 136 7.84 -11.26 -5.26
N ILE A 137 7.21 -10.70 -6.30
CA ILE A 137 5.77 -10.42 -6.28
C ILE A 137 5.01 -11.71 -6.59
N LEU A 138 4.24 -12.19 -5.62
CA LEU A 138 3.47 -13.44 -5.73
C LEU A 138 2.11 -13.25 -6.42
N THR A 139 1.62 -12.02 -6.43
CA THR A 139 0.29 -11.63 -6.95
C THR A 139 0.35 -10.93 -8.29
N LYS A 140 1.48 -11.03 -9.03
CA LYS A 140 1.52 -10.52 -10.40
C LYS A 140 0.71 -11.45 -11.29
N GLU A 141 0.01 -10.89 -12.28
CA GLU A 141 -0.50 -11.71 -13.36
C GLU A 141 0.69 -12.37 -14.07
N SER A 142 0.62 -13.68 -14.27
CA SER A 142 1.57 -14.36 -15.15
C SER A 142 1.42 -13.73 -16.52
N GLU A 143 2.53 -13.37 -17.19
CA GLU A 143 2.49 -13.12 -18.62
C GLU A 143 1.88 -14.37 -19.27
N THR A 144 0.62 -14.29 -19.70
CA THR A 144 0.06 -15.28 -20.61
C THR A 144 0.88 -15.17 -21.87
N SER A 145 1.83 -16.09 -22.03
CA SER A 145 2.53 -16.33 -23.28
C SER A 145 1.47 -16.77 -24.30
N GLY A 146 0.95 -15.81 -25.06
CA GLY A 146 0.07 -16.03 -26.20
C GLY A 146 -1.42 -16.12 -25.88
N LYS A 147 -2.16 -15.12 -26.34
CA LYS A 147 -3.18 -15.28 -27.40
C LYS A 147 -3.29 -13.99 -28.20
#